data_AF-A0A7X8XN35-F1
#
_entry.id   AF-A0A7X8XN35-F1
#
_cell.length_a   1.000
_cell.length_b   1.000
_cell.length_c   1.000
_cell.angle_alpha   90.00
_cell.angle_beta   90.00
_cell.angle_gamma   90.00
#
_symmetry.space_group_name_H-M   'P 1'
#
loop_
_entity.id
_entity.type
_entity.pdbx_description
1 polymer ?
#
loop_
_entity_poly.entity_id
_entity_poly.type
_entity_poly.pdbx_seq_one_letter_code
_entity_poly.pdbx_strand_id
1 'polypeptide(L)' 'MVAVGEETGNLDAMLAKISDFYDTEVEYLLSSLTSMLEPIMIVGMGTIVGFIVVSVFLPLYELIGNMA' A
#
# COMPACT_ATOMS: atom_id res chain seq x y z
N MET A 1 -27.68 9.87 10.78
CA MET A 1 -27.51 11.15 10.07
C MET A 1 -28.73 11.50 9.23
N VAL A 2 -29.20 10.60 8.36
CA VAL A 2 -30.40 10.80 7.53
C VAL A 2 -31.68 11.04 8.37
N ALA A 3 -31.99 10.18 9.34
CA ALA A 3 -33.16 10.35 10.22
C ALA A 3 -33.17 11.67 11.02
N VAL A 4 -31.98 12.18 11.38
CA VAL A 4 -31.83 13.46 12.11
C VAL A 4 -32.00 14.65 11.16
N GLY A 5 -31.55 14.53 9.90
CA GLY A 5 -31.79 15.54 8.86
C GLY A 5 -33.26 15.63 8.47
N GLU A 6 -33.98 14.51 8.51
CA GLU A 6 -35.42 14.46 8.26
C GLU A 6 -36.23 15.08 9.42
N GLU A 7 -35.86 14.80 10.68
CA GLU A 7 -36.49 15.40 11.87
C GLU A 7 -36.28 16.92 11.99
N THR A 8 -35.16 17.43 11.44
CA THR A 8 -34.80 18.85 11.50
C THR A 8 -35.15 19.63 10.22
N GLY A 9 -35.71 18.95 9.20
CA GLY A 9 -36.02 19.54 7.90
C GLY A 9 -34.80 19.93 7.06
N ASN A 10 -33.60 19.45 7.41
CA ASN A 10 -32.32 19.77 6.78
C ASN A 10 -31.71 18.56 6.04
N LEU A 11 -32.56 17.72 5.45
CA LEU A 11 -32.15 16.49 4.77
C LEU A 11 -31.10 16.75 3.66
N ASP A 12 -31.30 17.78 2.83
CA ASP A 12 -30.38 18.11 1.73
C ASP A 12 -28.97 18.44 2.24
N ALA A 13 -28.87 19.24 3.31
CA ALA A 13 -27.59 19.58 3.92
C ALA A 13 -26.91 18.36 4.56
N MET A 14 -27.71 17.43 5.12
CA MET A 14 -27.18 16.19 5.68
C MET A 14 -26.71 15.22 4.59
N LEU A 15 -27.37 15.15 3.45
CA LEU A 15 -26.95 14.33 2.31
C LEU A 15 -25.64 14.84 1.70
N ALA A 16 -25.48 16.16 1.54
CA ALA A 16 -24.22 16.76 1.09
C ALA A 16 -23.06 16.39 2.03
N LYS A 17 -23.28 16.49 3.35
CA LYS A 17 -22.27 16.14 4.35
C LYS A 17 -21.91 14.65 4.35
N ILE A 18 -22.86 13.77 4.03
CA ILE A 18 -22.60 12.34 3.85
C ILE A 18 -21.73 12.10 2.60
N SER A 19 -22.00 12.82 1.50
CA SER A 19 -21.15 12.76 0.30
C SER A 19 -19.71 13.13 0.62
N ASP A 20 -19.49 14.30 1.23
CA ASP A 20 -18.16 14.78 1.60
C ASP A 20 -17.42 13.80 2.52
N PHE A 21 -18.16 13.16 3.43
CA PHE A 21 -17.60 12.16 4.34
C PHE A 21 -17.12 10.92 3.58
N TYR A 22 -17.92 10.38 2.66
CA TYR A 22 -17.53 9.22 1.87
C TYR A 22 -16.39 9.53 0.91
N ASP A 23 -16.37 10.72 0.28
CA ASP A 23 -15.26 11.14 -0.59
C ASP A 23 -13.96 11.18 0.22
N THR A 24 -14.01 11.77 1.42
CA THR A 24 -12.86 11.83 2.34
C THR A 24 -12.42 10.43 2.77
N GLU A 25 -13.36 9.54 3.12
CA GLU A 25 -13.06 8.16 3.52
C GLU A 25 -12.39 7.38 2.37
N VAL A 26 -12.89 7.54 1.14
CA VAL A 26 -12.30 6.93 -0.06
C VAL A 26 -10.89 7.48 -0.32
N GLU A 27 -10.67 8.78 -0.17
CA GLU A 27 -9.33 9.39 -0.30
C GLU A 27 -8.34 8.84 0.72
N TYR A 28 -8.75 8.71 1.99
CA TYR A 28 -7.92 8.12 3.03
C TYR A 28 -7.59 6.65 2.76
N LEU A 29 -8.57 5.88 2.30
CA LEU A 29 -8.36 4.48 1.92
C LEU A 29 -7.38 4.39 0.75
N LEU A 30 -7.54 5.20 -0.29
CA LEU A 30 -6.66 5.21 -1.45
C LEU A 30 -5.22 5.60 -1.08
N SER A 31 -5.07 6.62 -0.23
CA SER A 31 -3.77 7.05 0.30
C SER A 31 -3.09 5.95 1.12
N SER A 32 -3.86 5.25 1.97
CA SER A 32 -3.35 4.15 2.78
C SER A 32 -2.92 2.96 1.92
N LEU A 33 -3.72 2.59 0.92
CA LEU A 33 -3.40 1.54 -0.04
C LEU A 33 -2.11 1.86 -0.81
N THR A 34 -1.98 3.10 -1.27
CA THR A 34 -0.79 3.56 -1.99
C THR A 34 0.45 3.55 -1.10
N SER A 35 0.31 3.98 0.15
CA SER A 35 1.41 3.96 1.14
C SER A 35 1.87 2.54 1.48
N MET A 36 0.99 1.54 1.39
CA MET A 36 1.35 0.14 1.58
C MET A 36 2.02 -0.50 0.35
N LEU A 37 1.83 0.04 -0.85
CA LEU A 37 2.50 -0.46 -2.05
C LEU A 37 4.02 -0.25 -2.00
N GLU A 38 4.48 0.87 -1.45
CA GLU A 38 5.91 1.19 -1.34
C GLU A 38 6.72 0.12 -0.58
N PRO A 39 6.36 -0.27 0.66
CA PRO A 39 7.11 -1.31 1.38
C PRO A 39 7.05 -2.68 0.68
N ILE A 40 5.94 -3.01 0.02
CA ILE A 40 5.81 -4.26 -0.76
C ILE A 40 6.82 -4.26 -1.91
N MET A 41 6.93 -3.15 -2.64
CA MET A 41 7.88 -2.99 -3.73
C MET A 41 9.33 -3.10 -3.24
N ILE A 42 9.67 -2.50 -2.10
CA ILE A 42 11.01 -2.58 -1.50
C ILE A 42 11.35 -4.03 -1.11
N VAL A 43 10.44 -4.74 -0.45
CA VAL A 43 10.65 -6.16 -0.08
C VAL A 43 10.82 -7.03 -1.33
N GLY A 44 9.99 -6.80 -2.36
CA GLY A 44 10.09 -7.50 -3.64
C GLY A 44 11.44 -7.27 -4.33
N MET A 45 11.87 -6.00 -4.45
CA MET A 45 13.18 -5.64 -5.00
C MET A 45 14.33 -6.24 -4.21
N GLY A 46 14.27 -6.18 -2.87
CA GLY A 46 15.29 -6.77 -2.01
C GLY A 46 15.43 -8.27 -2.21
N THR A 47 14.30 -8.97 -2.41
CA THR A 47 14.30 -10.41 -2.71
C THR A 47 14.95 -10.71 -4.06
N ILE A 48 14.60 -9.95 -5.11
CA ILE A 48 15.18 -10.12 -6.45
C ILE A 48 16.69 -9.87 -6.42
N VAL A 49 17.14 -8.77 -5.80
CA VAL A 49 18.56 -8.43 -5.70
C VAL A 49 19.31 -9.47 -4.86
N GLY A 50 18.75 -9.88 -3.73
CA GLY A 50 19.33 -10.93 -2.88
C GLY A 50 19.50 -12.25 -3.62
N PHE A 51 18.50 -12.65 -4.42
CA PHE A 51 18.57 -13.85 -5.24
C PHE A 51 19.69 -13.78 -6.29
N ILE A 52 19.86 -12.62 -6.94
CA ILE A 52 20.95 -12.39 -7.90
C ILE A 52 22.31 -12.51 -7.22
N VAL A 53 22.48 -11.88 -6.04
CA VAL A 53 23.73 -11.94 -5.27
C VAL A 53 24.08 -13.39 -4.94
N VAL A 54 23.14 -14.16 -4.40
CA VAL A 54 23.36 -15.58 -4.06
C VAL A 54 23.72 -16.40 -5.31
N SER A 55 23.02 -16.17 -6.42
CA SER A 55 23.26 -16.87 -7.69
C SER A 55 24.65 -16.61 -8.27
N VAL A 56 25.26 -15.46 -7.98
CA VAL A 56 26.60 -15.10 -8.47
C VAL A 56 27.70 -15.45 -7.45
N PHE A 57 27.46 -15.24 -6.16
CA PHE A 57 28.47 -15.47 -5.11
C PHE A 57 28.73 -16.94 -4.83
N LEU A 58 27.70 -17.80 -4.86
CA LEU A 58 27.87 -19.25 -4.68
C LEU A 58 28.86 -19.88 -5.67
N PRO A 59 28.70 -19.72 -7.01
CA PRO A 59 29.62 -20.32 -7.97
C PRO A 59 31.02 -19.68 -7.90
N LEU A 60 31.12 -18.39 -7.56
CA LEU A 60 32.41 -17.74 -7.32
C LEU A 60 33.15 -18.38 -6.13
N TYR A 61 32.43 -18.69 -5.06
CA TYR A 61 33.00 -19.34 -3.88
C TYR A 61 33.48 -20.76 -4.22
N GLU A 62 32.69 -21.54 -4.96
CA GLU A 62 33.09 -22.86 -5.44
C GLU A 62 34.29 -22.81 -6.39
N LEU A 63 34.37 -21.80 -7.26
CA LEU A 63 35.51 -21.59 -8.14
C LEU A 63 36.78 -21.30 -7.35
N ILE A 64 36.73 -20.38 -6.38
CA ILE A 64 37.88 -20.04 -5.53
C ILE A 64 38.29 -21.23 -4.66
N GLY A 65 37.33 -21.95 -4.09
CA GLY A 65 37.58 -23.13 -3.25
C GLY A 65 38.19 -24.31 -4.02
N ASN A 66 37.88 -24.47 -5.30
CA ASN A 66 38.51 -25.47 -6.16
C ASN A 66 39.89 -25.04 -6.69
N MET A 67 40.25 -23.77 -6.57
CA MET A 67 41.53 -23.21 -7.03
C MET A 67 42.58 -23.09 -5.92
N ALA A 68 42.21 -23.27 -4.65
CA ALA A 68 43.10 -23.32 -3.49
C ALA A 68 43.39 -24.77 -3.08
#